data_AF-A0A2D5GFA7-F1
#
_entry.id   AF-A0A2D5GFA7-F1
#
_cell.length_a   1.000
_cell.length_b   1.000
_cell.length_c   1.000
_cell.angle_alpha   90.00
_cell.angle_beta   90.00
_cell.angle_gamma   90.00
#
_symmetry.space_group_name_H-M   'P 1'
#
loop_
_entity.id
_entity.type
_entity.pdbx_description
1 polymer ?
#
loop_
_entity_poly.entity_id
_entity_poly.type
_entity_poly.pdbx_seq_one_letter_code
_entity_poly.pdbx_strand_id
1 'polypeptide(L)'
;MPWLKPVATGKKKIAGLIFSMVVALQPTSALAEVFSTEKLLHQCQPLLEGSQSLMGAFQSGQCSSYILGIYDLVSEQCPRLDVNRNEVVLKTLRHLQKLPRHKTPAVLAIDQFLSRQARCLPVASIH
;
A
#
# COMPACT_ATOMS: atom_id res chain seq x y z
N MET A 1 3.71 -9.63 -52.59
CA MET A 1 2.65 -10.66 -52.40
C MET A 1 2.99 -11.85 -53.29
N PRO A 2 2.59 -13.10 -53.00
CA PRO A 2 1.72 -13.55 -51.91
C PRO A 2 2.35 -14.63 -50.99
N TRP A 3 1.50 -15.20 -50.14
CA TRP A 3 1.73 -16.27 -49.17
C TRP A 3 1.95 -17.65 -49.81
N LEU A 4 2.45 -18.63 -49.02
CA LEU A 4 1.82 -19.96 -48.85
C LEU A 4 2.48 -20.78 -47.72
N LYS A 5 1.65 -21.28 -46.78
CA LYS A 5 1.91 -22.50 -45.97
C LYS A 5 1.32 -23.70 -46.74
N PRO A 6 1.84 -24.94 -46.61
CA PRO A 6 1.48 -25.88 -45.51
C PRO A 6 2.76 -26.58 -44.97
N VAL A 7 2.82 -27.74 -44.28
CA VAL A 7 1.90 -28.82 -43.86
C VAL A 7 2.23 -29.20 -42.39
N ALA A 8 1.40 -30.00 -41.70
CA ALA A 8 1.68 -30.54 -40.36
C ALA A 8 2.02 -32.05 -40.34
N THR A 9 2.98 -32.44 -39.50
CA THR A 9 3.22 -33.82 -38.98
C THR A 9 3.99 -33.70 -37.66
N GLY A 10 3.78 -34.51 -36.60
CA GLY A 10 2.81 -35.59 -36.36
C GLY A 10 2.79 -35.98 -34.87
N LYS A 11 1.80 -36.79 -34.45
CA LYS A 11 1.57 -37.18 -33.04
C LYS A 11 2.71 -38.04 -32.46
N LYS A 12 3.08 -37.84 -31.18
CA LYS A 12 3.68 -38.88 -30.31
C LYS A 12 3.47 -38.63 -28.80
N LYS A 13 2.64 -39.53 -28.23
CA LYS A 13 2.50 -40.04 -26.84
C LYS A 13 3.01 -39.22 -25.64
N ILE A 14 2.10 -39.01 -24.69
CA ILE A 14 2.32 -38.46 -23.33
C ILE A 14 3.06 -39.50 -22.48
N ALA A 15 4.09 -39.07 -21.74
CA ALA A 15 4.69 -39.80 -20.62
C ALA A 15 4.52 -38.95 -19.34
N GLY A 16 4.18 -39.59 -18.22
CA GLY A 16 3.61 -38.91 -17.05
C GLY A 16 4.58 -37.99 -16.31
N LEU A 17 4.17 -36.74 -16.11
CA LEU A 17 4.77 -35.77 -15.22
C LEU A 17 4.03 -35.81 -13.87
N ILE A 18 4.55 -36.56 -12.89
CA ILE A 18 4.13 -36.43 -11.48
C ILE A 18 5.37 -36.52 -10.58
N PHE A 19 6.09 -35.40 -10.44
CA PHE A 19 6.76 -35.08 -9.19
C PHE A 19 5.93 -34.00 -8.50
N SER A 20 4.93 -34.45 -7.74
CA SER A 20 4.13 -33.57 -6.89
C SER A 20 4.98 -33.20 -5.68
N MET A 21 5.90 -32.25 -5.88
CA MET A 21 6.64 -31.64 -4.80
C MET A 21 5.69 -30.69 -4.09
N VAL A 22 4.87 -31.25 -3.19
CA VAL A 22 4.05 -30.50 -2.24
C VAL A 22 5.03 -29.85 -1.26
N VAL A 23 5.62 -28.73 -1.70
CA VAL A 23 6.07 -27.70 -0.77
C VAL A 23 4.80 -27.24 -0.09
N ALA A 24 4.53 -27.82 1.07
CA ALA A 24 3.57 -27.26 2.01
C ALA A 24 4.08 -25.87 2.34
N LEU A 25 3.58 -24.88 1.59
CA LEU A 25 3.51 -23.49 2.00
C LEU A 25 2.61 -23.48 3.23
N GLN A 26 3.18 -23.92 4.36
CA GLN A 26 2.61 -23.69 5.67
C GLN A 26 2.34 -22.18 5.70
N PRO A 27 1.09 -21.75 5.94
CA PRO A 27 0.83 -20.34 6.12
C PRO A 27 1.56 -19.96 7.41
N THR A 28 2.77 -19.45 7.26
CA THR A 28 3.45 -18.77 8.36
C THR A 28 2.51 -17.67 8.76
N SER A 29 1.90 -17.83 9.93
CA SER A 29 1.30 -16.76 10.72
C SER A 29 2.42 -15.84 11.19
N ALA A 30 3.09 -15.21 10.20
CA ALA A 30 3.63 -13.89 10.35
C ALA A 30 2.46 -13.02 10.75
N LEU A 31 2.27 -12.92 12.08
CA LEU A 31 1.51 -11.86 12.72
C LEU A 31 1.92 -10.59 11.98
N ALA A 32 1.01 -10.05 11.17
CA ALA A 32 1.29 -8.91 10.32
C ALA A 32 1.64 -7.77 11.26
N GLU A 33 2.95 -7.52 11.42
CA GLU A 33 3.48 -6.65 12.47
C GLU A 33 2.84 -5.28 12.28
N VAL A 34 1.94 -4.92 13.20
CA VAL A 34 0.96 -3.87 12.96
C VAL A 34 1.70 -2.58 12.67
N PHE A 35 1.60 -2.12 11.43
CA PHE A 35 2.46 -1.05 10.92
C PHE A 35 2.14 0.25 11.67
N SER A 36 3.02 0.60 12.60
CA SER A 36 2.76 1.64 13.59
C SER A 36 2.97 3.04 13.01
N THR A 37 2.31 4.03 13.62
CA THR A 37 2.51 5.44 13.29
C THR A 37 3.98 5.86 13.38
N GLU A 38 4.73 5.31 14.34
CA GLU A 38 6.17 5.53 14.49
C GLU A 38 6.99 4.95 13.32
N LYS A 39 6.69 3.71 12.90
CA LYS A 39 7.35 3.06 11.77
C LYS A 39 7.08 3.79 10.45
N LEU A 40 5.85 4.30 10.26
CA LEU A 40 5.52 5.19 9.14
C LEU A 40 6.31 6.51 9.19
N LEU A 41 6.31 7.20 10.34
CA LEU A 41 7.04 8.46 10.48
C LEU A 41 8.53 8.30 10.17
N HIS A 42 9.15 7.19 10.58
CA HIS A 42 10.53 6.87 10.25
C HIS A 42 10.73 6.64 8.73
N GLN A 43 9.83 5.90 8.05
CA GLN A 43 9.90 5.73 6.60
C GLN A 43 9.66 7.03 5.83
N CYS A 44 8.89 7.96 6.39
CA CYS A 44 8.61 9.29 5.83
C CYS A 44 9.67 10.34 6.18
N GLN A 45 10.67 10.03 7.00
CA GLN A 45 11.70 10.98 7.41
C GLN A 45 12.43 11.65 6.22
N PRO A 46 12.81 10.94 5.13
CA PRO A 46 13.45 11.56 3.98
C PRO A 46 12.56 12.59 3.25
N LEU A 47 11.22 12.42 3.30
CA LEU A 47 10.26 13.36 2.72
C LEU A 47 10.14 14.63 3.59
N LEU A 48 10.24 14.48 4.91
CA LEU A 48 10.22 15.58 5.87
C LEU A 48 11.52 16.40 5.84
N GLU A 49 12.65 15.76 5.56
CA GLU A 49 13.97 16.38 5.46
C GLU A 49 14.30 16.93 4.06
N GLY A 50 13.51 16.57 3.04
CA GLY A 50 13.77 16.97 1.65
C GLY A 50 15.00 16.29 1.04
N SER A 51 15.20 15.00 1.33
CA SER A 51 16.37 14.23 0.89
C SER A 51 16.51 14.22 -0.64
N GLN A 52 17.68 14.64 -1.12
CA GLN A 52 18.04 14.63 -2.55
C GLN A 52 18.66 13.30 -3.01
N SER A 53 18.75 12.30 -2.13
CA SER A 53 19.29 10.98 -2.47
C SER A 53 18.25 10.13 -3.21
N LEU A 54 18.69 9.31 -4.17
CA LEU A 54 17.80 8.38 -4.90
C LEU A 54 17.04 7.44 -3.95
N MET A 55 17.73 6.94 -2.91
CA MET A 55 17.12 6.08 -1.88
C MET A 55 16.08 6.86 -1.06
N GLY A 56 16.39 8.10 -0.66
CA GLY A 56 15.46 8.98 0.06
C GLY A 56 14.22 9.33 -0.78
N ALA A 57 14.37 9.57 -2.08
CA ALA A 57 13.26 9.77 -3.00
C ALA A 57 12.38 8.51 -3.13
N PHE A 58 12.98 7.32 -3.22
CA PHE A 58 12.24 6.06 -3.28
C PHE A 58 11.49 5.74 -1.97
N GLN A 59 12.11 6.00 -0.81
CA GLN A 59 11.45 5.89 0.50
C GLN A 59 10.30 6.89 0.65
N SER A 60 10.52 8.14 0.23
CA SER A 60 9.50 9.21 0.18
C SER A 60 8.31 8.82 -0.70
N GLY A 61 8.56 8.18 -1.84
CA GLY A 61 7.52 7.68 -2.75
C GLY A 61 6.68 6.56 -2.14
N GLN A 62 7.30 5.59 -1.44
CA GLN A 62 6.59 4.53 -0.72
C GLN A 62 5.74 5.09 0.42
N CYS A 63 6.34 5.95 1.27
CA CYS A 63 5.67 6.70 2.33
C CYS A 63 4.42 7.45 1.82
N SER A 64 4.59 8.22 0.73
CA SER A 64 3.51 9.01 0.15
C SER A 64 2.41 8.12 -0.42
N SER A 65 2.78 7.05 -1.12
CA SER A 65 1.83 6.06 -1.67
C SER A 65 1.00 5.38 -0.58
N TYR A 66 1.59 5.05 0.57
CA TYR A 66 0.86 4.48 1.71
C TYR A 66 -0.23 5.42 2.23
N ILE A 67 0.10 6.70 2.43
CA ILE A 67 -0.88 7.71 2.88
C ILE A 67 -1.94 7.96 1.81
N LEU A 68 -1.55 8.03 0.53
CA LEU A 68 -2.47 8.26 -0.59
C LEU A 68 -3.44 7.10 -0.81
N GLY A 69 -3.03 5.85 -0.62
CA GLY A 69 -3.93 4.70 -0.72
C GLY A 69 -5.04 4.72 0.35
N ILE A 70 -4.73 5.18 1.56
CA ILE A 70 -5.74 5.37 2.63
C ILE A 70 -6.62 6.58 2.30
N TYR A 71 -6.05 7.67 1.77
CA TYR A 71 -6.83 8.82 1.31
C TYR A 71 -7.82 8.45 0.21
N ASP A 72 -7.42 7.66 -0.78
CA ASP A 72 -8.30 7.23 -1.86
C ASP A 72 -9.50 6.42 -1.29
N LEU A 73 -9.23 5.43 -0.44
CA LEU A 73 -10.27 4.64 0.26
C LEU A 73 -11.23 5.51 1.09
N VAL A 74 -10.72 6.50 1.83
CA VAL A 74 -11.57 7.42 2.61
C VAL A 74 -12.35 8.37 1.68
N SER A 75 -11.76 8.83 0.57
CA SER A 75 -12.42 9.73 -0.38
C SER A 75 -13.62 9.08 -1.08
N GLU A 76 -13.54 7.78 -1.38
CA GLU A 76 -14.64 7.01 -1.97
C GLU A 76 -15.86 6.92 -1.04
N GLN A 77 -15.63 6.82 0.27
CA GLN A 77 -16.69 6.64 1.27
C GLN A 77 -17.15 7.96 1.92
N CYS A 78 -16.30 8.99 1.89
CA CYS A 78 -16.53 10.29 2.51
C CYS A 78 -16.52 11.42 1.46
N PRO A 79 -17.64 11.65 0.73
CA PRO A 79 -17.73 12.57 -0.40
C PRO A 79 -17.57 14.07 -0.05
N ARG A 80 -17.29 14.38 1.22
CA ARG A 80 -17.00 15.73 1.74
C ARG A 80 -15.52 15.93 2.10
N LEU A 81 -14.64 15.00 1.72
CA LEU A 81 -13.19 15.11 1.95
C LEU A 81 -12.56 16.16 1.02
N ASP A 82 -12.79 17.44 1.32
CA ASP A 82 -12.18 18.57 0.62
C ASP A 82 -10.75 18.82 1.10
N VAL A 83 -9.85 17.87 0.79
CA VAL A 83 -8.41 17.99 1.03
C VAL A 83 -7.68 17.73 -0.27
N ASN A 84 -6.96 18.74 -0.76
CA ASN A 84 -6.13 18.60 -1.95
C ASN A 84 -5.15 17.43 -1.79
N ARG A 85 -5.19 16.48 -2.74
CA ARG A 85 -4.33 15.28 -2.79
C ARG A 85 -2.83 15.60 -2.70
N ASN A 86 -2.39 16.75 -3.21
CA ASN A 86 -0.99 17.18 -3.14
C ASN A 86 -0.59 17.65 -1.73
N GLU A 87 -1.54 18.10 -0.92
CA GLU A 87 -1.32 18.57 0.45
C GLU A 87 -1.58 17.49 1.50
N VAL A 88 -2.38 16.47 1.18
CA VAL A 88 -2.85 15.47 2.17
C VAL A 88 -1.70 14.75 2.86
N VAL A 89 -0.64 14.40 2.12
CA VAL A 89 0.56 13.73 2.65
C VAL A 89 1.21 14.58 3.74
N LEU A 90 1.51 15.85 3.45
CA LEU A 90 2.14 16.77 4.41
C LEU A 90 1.22 17.11 5.58
N LYS A 91 -0.09 17.33 5.34
CA LYS A 91 -1.08 17.57 6.41
C LYS A 91 -1.20 16.37 7.35
N THR A 92 -1.18 15.17 6.79
CA THR A 92 -1.24 13.91 7.55
C THR A 92 0.01 13.72 8.39
N LEU A 93 1.22 13.86 7.81
CA LEU A 93 2.46 13.72 8.56
C LEU A 93 2.57 14.71 9.73
N ARG A 94 2.19 15.99 9.51
CA ARG A 94 2.11 16.99 10.59
C ARG A 94 1.08 16.66 11.67
N HIS A 95 0.04 15.87 11.36
CA HIS A 95 -0.90 15.36 12.36
C HIS A 95 -0.26 14.20 13.15
N LEU A 96 0.28 13.21 12.45
CA LEU A 96 0.91 12.02 13.05
C LEU A 96 2.07 12.38 13.98
N GLN A 97 2.87 13.40 13.64
CA GLN A 97 3.94 13.93 14.51
C GLN A 97 3.45 14.45 15.88
N LYS A 98 2.17 14.83 16.01
CA LYS A 98 1.58 15.36 17.26
C LYS A 98 0.93 14.28 18.13
N LEU A 99 0.83 13.04 17.66
CA LEU A 99 0.22 11.95 18.41
C LEU A 99 1.21 11.38 19.45
N PRO A 100 0.75 10.99 20.66
CA PRO A 100 1.58 10.26 21.61
C PRO A 100 2.00 8.92 20.98
N ARG A 101 3.31 8.76 20.74
CA ARG A 101 3.81 7.98 19.59
C ARG A 101 3.61 6.46 19.61
N HIS A 102 3.22 5.86 20.72
CA HIS A 102 3.82 4.57 21.06
C HIS A 102 3.18 3.30 20.48
N LYS A 103 1.88 3.23 20.13
CA LYS A 103 1.27 1.98 19.63
C LYS A 103 0.16 2.11 18.57
N THR A 104 -0.26 3.31 18.17
CA THR A 104 -1.39 3.44 17.23
C THR A 104 -1.03 2.92 15.83
N PRO A 105 -1.83 2.01 15.23
CA PRO A 105 -1.66 1.60 13.83
C PRO A 105 -1.73 2.81 12.91
N ALA A 106 -0.80 2.93 11.96
CA ALA A 106 -0.73 4.08 11.07
C ALA A 106 -2.02 4.25 10.27
N VAL A 107 -2.59 3.15 9.76
CA VAL A 107 -3.87 3.14 9.03
C VAL A 107 -5.01 3.79 9.83
N LEU A 108 -5.18 3.42 11.11
CA LEU A 108 -6.23 3.99 11.96
C LEU A 108 -5.99 5.47 12.26
N ALA A 109 -4.74 5.87 12.49
CA ALA A 109 -4.40 7.27 12.76
C ALA A 109 -4.65 8.18 11.54
N ILE A 110 -4.40 7.68 10.33
CA ILE A 110 -4.64 8.39 9.07
C ILE A 110 -6.14 8.44 8.76
N ASP A 111 -6.83 7.30 8.80
CA ASP A 111 -8.28 7.21 8.57
C ASP A 111 -9.05 8.14 9.53
N GLN A 112 -8.78 8.06 10.84
CA GLN A 112 -9.39 8.97 11.82
C GLN A 112 -9.07 10.45 11.53
N PHE A 113 -7.89 10.78 11.01
CA PHE A 113 -7.56 12.16 10.63
C PHE A 113 -8.38 12.63 9.42
N LEU A 114 -8.42 11.84 8.35
CA LEU A 114 -9.11 12.19 7.11
C LEU A 114 -10.64 12.21 7.30
N SER A 115 -11.19 11.20 7.97
CA SER A 115 -12.62 11.11 8.24
C SER A 115 -13.13 12.28 9.12
N ARG A 116 -12.30 12.79 10.04
CA ARG A 116 -12.57 14.04 10.77
C ARG A 116 -12.60 15.29 9.87
N GLN A 117 -11.71 15.39 8.88
CA GLN A 117 -11.74 16.51 7.90
C GLN A 117 -13.04 16.47 7.07
N ALA A 118 -13.44 15.28 6.61
CA ALA A 118 -14.66 15.07 5.84
C ALA A 118 -15.96 15.11 6.66
N ARG A 119 -15.86 15.11 8.00
CA ARG A 119 -17.00 14.97 8.94
C ARG A 119 -17.80 13.68 8.71
N CYS A 120 -17.10 12.57 8.47
CA CYS A 120 -17.67 11.22 8.34
C CYS A 120 -17.15 10.28 9.45
N LEU A 121 -17.65 9.05 9.48
CA LEU A 121 -17.14 8.00 10.36
C LEU A 121 -15.83 7.41 9.81
N PRO A 122 -14.91 6.89 10.65
CA PRO A 122 -13.67 6.29 10.19
C PRO A 122 -13.93 4.97 9.43
N VAL A 123 -13.39 4.86 8.22
CA VAL A 123 -13.61 3.74 7.30
C VAL A 123 -12.94 2.45 7.77
N ALA A 124 -11.71 2.55 8.27
CA ALA A 124 -10.89 1.41 8.70
C ALA A 124 -11.35 0.83 10.06
N SER A 125 -12.43 1.36 10.64
CA SER A 125 -13.10 0.81 11.83
C SER A 125 -14.33 -0.04 11.52
N ILE A 126 -14.62 -0.30 10.23
CA ILE A 126 -15.82 -1.01 9.75
C ILE A 126 -15.51 -2.47 9.31
N HIS A 127 -14.23 -2.89 9.31
CA HIS A 127 -13.76 -4.22 8.93
C HIS A 127 -12.78 -4.82 9.95
#